data_AF-A0A7W2H588-F1
#
_entry.id   AF-A0A7W2H588-F1
#
_cell.length_a   1.000
_cell.length_b   1.000
_cell.length_c   1.000
_cell.angle_alpha   90.00
_cell.angle_beta   90.00
_cell.angle_gamma   90.00
#
_symmetry.space_group_name_H-M   'P 1'
#
loop_
_entity.id
_entity.type
_entity.pdbx_description
1 polymer ?
#
loop_
_entity_poly.entity_id
_entity_poly.type
_entity_poly.pdbx_seq_one_letter_code
_entity_poly.pdbx_strand_id
1 'polypeptide(L)'
;MFKNEPDEGTPYYESTLLTHKMLRVMEAVRAAEGEAKVFDLYWEFGSRIHHDGDRTFDLGDALETAGVARQYSAAAEDETWDSVIRVKMDDGLSLVGDDVGTPIIAWNRSTAGRVALFGPVITRVPQKEDALKLWDAMMMLGDIEGFWELKKTRTERPEFGERPQ
;
A
#
# COMPACT_ATOMS: atom_id res chain seq x y z
N MET A 1 -5.69 -9.10 10.46
CA MET A 1 -4.38 -9.11 9.77
C MET A 1 -4.11 -7.81 8.99
N PHE A 2 -3.97 -6.58 9.51
CA PHE A 2 -4.43 -5.87 10.72
C PHE A 2 -5.12 -4.56 10.26
N LYS A 3 -5.61 -3.70 11.18
CA LYS A 3 -6.71 -2.72 11.01
C LYS A 3 -8.10 -3.34 10.86
N ASN A 4 -8.35 -4.11 9.80
CA ASN A 4 -9.71 -4.58 9.49
C ASN A 4 -10.10 -5.89 10.18
N GLU A 5 -9.12 -6.63 10.71
CA GLU A 5 -9.28 -7.89 11.45
C GLU A 5 -10.51 -8.73 11.05
N PRO A 6 -10.59 -9.15 9.76
CA PRO A 6 -11.78 -9.84 9.29
C PRO A 6 -11.94 -11.17 10.04
N ASP A 7 -13.16 -11.47 10.46
CA ASP A 7 -13.48 -12.75 11.09
C ASP A 7 -13.32 -13.92 10.12
N GLU A 8 -12.97 -15.08 10.66
CA GLU A 8 -12.98 -16.35 9.92
C GLU A 8 -14.38 -16.62 9.33
N GLY A 9 -14.41 -17.04 8.06
CA GLY A 9 -15.65 -17.28 7.32
C GLY A 9 -16.24 -16.05 6.62
N THR A 10 -15.66 -14.85 6.79
CA THR A 10 -16.01 -13.70 5.95
C THR A 10 -15.45 -13.85 4.54
N PRO A 11 -16.08 -13.25 3.50
CA PRO A 11 -15.54 -13.26 2.14
C PRO A 11 -14.17 -12.59 1.99
N TYR A 12 -13.70 -11.87 3.02
CA TYR A 12 -12.47 -11.09 2.99
C TYR A 12 -11.31 -11.81 3.70
N TYR A 13 -11.59 -12.78 4.57
CA TYR A 13 -10.59 -13.43 5.41
C TYR A 13 -9.43 -14.00 4.59
N GLU A 14 -9.73 -14.92 3.67
CA GLU A 14 -8.73 -15.58 2.83
C GLU A 14 -7.90 -14.59 2.02
N SER A 15 -8.56 -13.60 1.40
CA SER A 15 -7.86 -12.59 0.61
C SER A 15 -6.93 -11.71 1.45
N THR A 16 -7.31 -11.44 2.70
CA THR A 16 -6.51 -10.63 3.64
C THR A 16 -5.35 -11.44 4.19
N LEU A 17 -5.57 -12.73 4.48
CA LEU A 17 -4.52 -13.64 4.92
C LEU A 17 -3.45 -13.80 3.83
N LEU A 18 -3.85 -14.02 2.58
CA LEU A 18 -2.92 -14.14 1.44
C LEU A 18 -2.04 -12.89 1.28
N THR A 19 -2.62 -11.70 1.27
CA THR A 19 -1.84 -10.47 1.12
C THR A 19 -1.03 -10.13 2.37
N HIS A 20 -1.48 -10.54 3.56
CA HIS A 20 -0.68 -10.40 4.78
C HIS A 20 0.58 -11.27 4.73
N LYS A 21 0.49 -12.50 4.21
CA LYS A 21 1.68 -13.34 3.95
C LYS A 21 2.67 -12.67 2.99
N MET A 22 2.17 -11.98 1.96
CA MET A 22 3.02 -11.19 1.06
C MET A 22 3.71 -10.03 1.79
N LEU A 23 3.05 -9.38 2.76
CA LEU A 23 3.69 -8.35 3.58
C LEU A 23 4.84 -8.89 4.43
N ARG A 24 4.73 -10.12 4.96
CA ARG A 24 5.84 -10.76 5.68
C ARG A 24 7.06 -10.93 4.79
N VAL A 25 6.86 -11.38 3.55
CA VAL A 25 7.93 -11.47 2.54
C VAL A 25 8.53 -10.10 2.24
N MET A 26 7.70 -9.07 2.06
CA MET A 26 8.18 -7.70 1.81
C MET A 26 9.02 -7.17 2.98
N GLU A 27 8.66 -7.44 4.23
CA GLU A 27 9.43 -7.01 5.39
C GLU A 27 10.74 -7.80 5.57
N ALA A 28 10.74 -9.10 5.26
CA ALA A 28 11.97 -9.90 5.23
C ALA A 28 12.96 -9.36 4.19
N VAL A 29 12.47 -9.00 3.01
CA VAL A 29 13.30 -8.41 1.95
C VAL A 29 13.75 -6.99 2.33
N ARG A 30 12.87 -6.18 2.92
CA ARG A 30 13.23 -4.84 3.43
C ARG A 30 14.39 -4.92 4.41
N ALA A 31 14.34 -5.85 5.36
CA ALA A 31 15.36 -6.01 6.38
C ALA A 31 16.72 -6.44 5.83
N ALA A 32 16.74 -7.23 4.75
CA ALA A 32 17.97 -7.77 4.19
C ALA A 32 18.54 -6.98 3.01
N GLU A 33 17.68 -6.43 2.14
CA GLU A 33 18.06 -5.80 0.88
C GLU A 33 17.64 -4.32 0.77
N GLY A 34 16.84 -3.82 1.72
CA GLY A 34 16.47 -2.40 1.82
C GLY A 34 15.29 -1.99 0.94
N GLU A 35 14.97 -0.69 1.02
CA GLU A 35 13.76 -0.08 0.44
C GLU A 35 13.64 -0.22 -1.08
N ALA A 36 14.77 -0.20 -1.81
CA ALA A 36 14.76 -0.33 -3.26
C ALA A 36 14.14 -1.67 -3.71
N LYS A 37 14.43 -2.76 -3.00
CA LYS A 37 13.85 -4.07 -3.30
C LYS A 37 12.40 -4.22 -2.89
N VAL A 38 11.97 -3.47 -1.87
CA VAL A 38 10.54 -3.37 -1.54
C VAL A 38 9.77 -2.72 -2.69
N PHE A 39 10.32 -1.69 -3.33
CA PHE A 39 9.69 -1.06 -4.49
C PHE A 39 9.55 -2.05 -5.66
N ASP A 40 10.62 -2.79 -6.00
CA ASP A 40 10.58 -3.79 -7.06
C ASP A 40 9.49 -4.86 -6.80
N LEU A 41 9.38 -5.34 -5.55
CA LEU A 41 8.35 -6.30 -5.17
C LEU A 41 6.94 -5.71 -5.14
N TYR A 42 6.80 -4.47 -4.68
CA TYR A 42 5.52 -3.77 -4.70
C TYR A 42 4.98 -3.67 -6.13
N TRP A 43 5.86 -3.34 -7.08
CA TRP A 43 5.52 -3.28 -8.50
C TRP A 43 5.12 -4.66 -9.04
N GLU A 44 5.93 -5.69 -8.79
CA GLU A 44 5.69 -7.04 -9.31
C GLU A 44 4.44 -7.69 -8.72
N PHE A 45 4.27 -7.65 -7.39
CA PHE A 45 3.10 -8.20 -6.73
C PHE A 45 1.84 -7.41 -7.12
N GLY A 46 1.92 -6.08 -7.15
CA GLY A 46 0.81 -5.22 -7.57
C GLY A 46 0.35 -5.52 -8.99
N SER A 47 1.29 -5.76 -9.91
CA SER A 47 1.00 -6.12 -11.30
C SER A 47 0.20 -7.41 -11.39
N ARG A 48 0.66 -8.48 -10.72
CA ARG A 48 -0.04 -9.77 -10.70
C ARG A 48 -1.44 -9.67 -10.08
N ILE A 49 -1.54 -8.98 -8.94
CA ILE A 49 -2.79 -8.88 -8.18
C ILE A 49 -3.84 -8.04 -8.93
N HIS A 50 -3.45 -6.88 -9.45
CA HIS A 50 -4.38 -5.88 -9.95
C HIS A 50 -4.63 -5.98 -11.46
N HIS A 51 -3.60 -6.32 -12.24
CA HIS A 51 -3.72 -6.41 -13.70
C HIS A 51 -3.95 -7.84 -14.17
N ASP A 52 -3.26 -8.83 -13.57
CA ASP A 52 -3.42 -10.24 -13.97
C ASP A 52 -4.59 -10.91 -13.23
N GLY A 53 -5.08 -10.29 -12.14
CA GLY A 53 -6.16 -10.81 -11.32
C GLY A 53 -5.76 -12.06 -10.51
N ASP A 54 -4.46 -12.32 -10.39
CA ASP A 54 -3.89 -13.48 -9.71
C ASP A 54 -3.28 -13.10 -8.36
N ARG A 55 -3.76 -13.75 -7.30
CA ARG A 55 -3.28 -13.59 -5.91
C ARG A 55 -2.63 -14.86 -5.37
N THR A 56 -2.57 -15.90 -6.20
CA THR A 56 -2.13 -17.26 -5.87
C THR A 56 -0.88 -17.65 -6.66
N PHE A 57 -0.22 -16.68 -7.27
CA PHE A 57 1.06 -16.87 -7.95
C PHE A 57 2.15 -17.40 -7.00
N ASP A 58 3.13 -18.11 -7.56
CA ASP A 58 4.29 -18.57 -6.81
C ASP A 58 5.15 -17.37 -6.35
N LEU A 59 5.30 -17.22 -5.04
CA LEU A 59 6.07 -16.11 -4.47
C LEU A 59 7.55 -16.18 -4.83
N GLY A 60 8.11 -17.39 -5.01
CA GLY A 60 9.50 -17.55 -5.44
C GLY A 60 9.73 -17.03 -6.85
N ASP A 61 8.83 -17.36 -7.78
CA ASP A 61 8.87 -16.86 -9.17
C ASP A 61 8.75 -15.34 -9.23
N ALA A 62 7.85 -14.76 -8.41
CA ALA A 62 7.67 -13.31 -8.35
C ALA A 62 8.90 -12.61 -7.74
N LEU A 63 9.51 -13.18 -6.70
CA LEU A 63 10.76 -12.68 -6.13
C LEU A 63 11.88 -12.67 -7.17
N GLU A 64 12.07 -13.77 -7.90
CA GLU A 64 13.11 -13.84 -8.95
C GLU A 64 12.88 -12.83 -10.06
N THR A 65 11.62 -12.62 -10.46
CA THR A 65 11.25 -11.61 -11.46
C THR A 65 11.64 -10.20 -11.00
N ALA A 66 11.48 -9.91 -9.70
CA ALA A 66 11.93 -8.66 -9.06
C ALA A 66 13.46 -8.63 -8.75
N GLY A 67 14.20 -9.66 -9.16
CA GLY A 67 15.63 -9.78 -8.89
C GLY A 67 15.96 -9.97 -7.40
N VAL A 68 15.08 -10.66 -6.67
CA VAL A 68 15.20 -11.02 -5.25
C VAL A 68 15.29 -12.54 -5.13
N ALA A 69 16.07 -13.05 -4.17
CA ALA A 69 16.27 -14.49 -4.04
C ALA A 69 14.98 -15.23 -3.64
N ARG A 70 14.67 -16.37 -4.30
CA ARG A 70 13.47 -17.18 -4.00
C ARG A 70 13.28 -17.54 -2.53
N GLN A 71 14.39 -17.72 -1.80
CA GLN A 71 14.37 -18.15 -0.41
C GLN A 71 13.57 -17.21 0.52
N TYR A 72 13.40 -15.94 0.16
CA TYR A 72 12.59 -15.00 0.94
C TYR A 72 11.10 -15.38 0.94
N SER A 73 10.63 -16.23 0.02
CA SER A 73 9.23 -16.71 0.03
C SER A 73 8.87 -17.46 1.31
N ALA A 74 9.85 -18.09 1.98
CA ALA A 74 9.64 -18.78 3.25
C ALA A 74 9.11 -17.85 4.36
N ALA A 75 9.38 -16.54 4.28
CA ALA A 75 8.87 -15.56 5.24
C ALA A 75 7.34 -15.43 5.24
N ALA A 76 6.65 -15.90 4.20
CA ALA A 76 5.19 -15.95 4.16
C ALA A 76 4.60 -16.71 5.37
N GLU A 77 5.30 -17.72 5.87
CA GLU A 77 4.89 -18.55 7.02
C GLU A 77 5.60 -18.14 8.33
N ASP A 78 6.36 -17.04 8.32
CA ASP A 78 7.10 -16.55 9.49
C ASP A 78 6.34 -15.41 10.18
N GLU A 79 5.68 -15.74 11.28
CA GLU A 79 4.87 -14.78 12.05
C GLU A 79 5.71 -13.74 12.81
N THR A 80 7.04 -13.89 12.88
CA THR A 80 7.89 -12.90 13.57
C THR A 80 7.80 -11.52 12.93
N TRP A 81 7.51 -11.46 11.62
CA TRP A 81 7.29 -10.23 10.86
C TRP A 81 5.98 -9.50 11.22
N ASP A 82 5.03 -10.16 11.87
CA ASP A 82 3.72 -9.54 12.20
C ASP A 82 3.87 -8.36 13.14
N SER A 83 4.82 -8.43 14.07
CA SER A 83 5.14 -7.33 14.98
C SER A 83 5.65 -6.10 14.24
N VAL A 84 6.51 -6.30 13.23
CA VAL A 84 7.08 -5.23 12.39
C VAL A 84 6.00 -4.61 11.51
N ILE A 85 5.18 -5.44 10.88
CA ILE A 85 4.05 -5.00 10.05
C ILE A 85 3.08 -4.15 10.87
N ARG A 86 2.72 -4.61 12.08
CA ARG A 86 1.80 -3.90 12.97
C ARG A 86 2.33 -2.52 13.34
N VAL A 87 3.58 -2.42 13.79
CA VAL A 87 4.20 -1.11 14.12
C VAL A 87 4.15 -0.15 12.93
N LYS A 88 4.47 -0.61 11.72
CA LYS A 88 4.43 0.23 10.52
C LYS A 88 3.01 0.64 10.11
N MET A 89 2.02 -0.24 10.28
CA MET A 89 0.62 0.09 10.06
C MET A 89 0.12 1.12 11.08
N ASP A 90 0.44 0.91 12.36
CA ASP A 90 0.09 1.81 13.46
C ASP A 90 0.70 3.20 13.25
N ASP A 91 1.96 3.27 12.79
CA ASP A 91 2.61 4.53 12.43
C ASP A 91 1.80 5.29 11.37
N GLY A 92 1.33 4.61 10.32
CA GLY A 92 0.50 5.22 9.28
C GLY A 92 -0.87 5.68 9.80
N LEU A 93 -1.53 4.85 10.61
CA LEU A 93 -2.85 5.14 11.17
C LEU A 93 -2.82 6.26 12.19
N SER A 94 -1.78 6.35 13.01
CA SER A 94 -1.61 7.41 14.02
C SER A 94 -1.63 8.82 13.41
N LEU A 95 -1.35 8.95 12.11
CA LEU A 95 -1.32 10.22 11.40
C LEU A 95 -2.69 10.69 10.89
N VAL A 96 -3.66 9.79 10.79
CA VAL A 96 -4.97 10.05 10.16
C VAL A 96 -6.17 9.61 11.02
N GLY A 97 -5.92 8.91 12.12
CA GLY A 97 -6.94 8.33 13.00
C GLY A 97 -7.54 7.03 12.45
N ASP A 98 -8.53 6.51 13.17
CA ASP A 98 -9.11 5.18 12.91
C ASP A 98 -10.28 5.21 11.90
N ASP A 99 -10.85 6.39 11.62
CA ASP A 99 -12.07 6.55 10.81
C ASP A 99 -11.84 6.52 9.29
N VAL A 100 -10.62 6.23 8.83
CA VAL A 100 -10.25 6.27 7.41
C VAL A 100 -9.93 4.88 6.84
N GLY A 101 -9.70 4.79 5.53
CA GLY A 101 -9.25 3.55 4.86
C GLY A 101 -7.87 3.71 4.23
N THR A 102 -7.64 2.95 3.16
CA THR A 102 -6.50 3.12 2.23
C THR A 102 -7.00 3.85 0.98
N PRO A 103 -6.23 4.74 0.34
CA PRO A 103 -4.81 5.07 0.60
C PRO A 103 -4.59 6.13 1.69
N ILE A 104 -3.45 6.05 2.35
CA ILE A 104 -2.91 7.07 3.26
C ILE A 104 -1.58 7.53 2.67
N ILE A 105 -1.36 8.84 2.60
CA ILE A 105 -0.08 9.42 2.19
C ILE A 105 0.32 10.53 3.15
N ALA A 106 1.59 10.55 3.52
CA ALA A 106 2.15 11.48 4.49
C ALA A 106 3.43 12.13 3.96
N TRP A 107 3.66 13.38 4.34
CA TRP A 107 4.85 14.14 3.97
C TRP A 107 5.16 15.21 5.03
N ASN A 108 6.38 15.75 4.96
CA ASN A 108 6.75 16.88 5.81
C ASN A 108 6.16 18.16 5.24
N ARG A 109 5.52 18.96 6.10
CA ARG A 109 5.01 20.28 5.71
C ARG A 109 6.14 21.20 5.27
N SER A 110 5.82 22.19 4.44
CA SER A 110 6.78 23.25 4.08
C SER A 110 7.24 24.07 5.30
N THR A 111 6.42 24.06 6.36
CA THR A 111 6.69 24.68 7.66
C THR A 111 7.39 23.69 8.60
N ALA A 112 6.71 23.24 9.65
CA ALA A 112 7.22 22.27 10.62
C ALA A 112 6.19 21.17 10.87
N GLY A 113 6.68 19.96 11.12
CA GLY A 113 5.86 18.78 11.39
C GLY A 113 5.50 17.99 10.13
N ARG A 114 4.69 16.95 10.35
CA ARG A 114 4.21 16.03 9.31
C ARG A 114 2.71 16.22 9.15
N VAL A 115 2.24 16.08 7.91
CA VAL A 115 0.81 15.96 7.60
C VAL A 115 0.58 14.62 6.91
N ALA A 116 -0.59 14.04 7.12
CA ALA A 116 -1.07 12.90 6.38
C ALA A 116 -2.51 13.13 5.95
N LEU A 117 -2.86 12.60 4.77
CA LEU A 117 -4.22 12.60 4.27
C LEU A 117 -4.66 11.17 4.00
N PHE A 118 -5.93 10.90 4.29
CA PHE A 118 -6.66 9.85 3.61
C PHE A 118 -6.95 10.30 2.18
N GLY A 119 -6.44 9.56 1.21
CA GLY A 119 -6.48 9.91 -0.20
C GLY A 119 -5.10 10.20 -0.80
N PRO A 120 -5.05 10.65 -2.06
CA PRO A 120 -6.21 10.96 -2.89
C PRO A 120 -6.91 9.66 -3.31
N VAL A 121 -8.23 9.60 -3.15
CA VAL A 121 -9.01 8.45 -3.60
C VAL A 121 -9.25 8.62 -5.11
N ILE A 122 -8.48 7.90 -5.92
CA ILE A 122 -8.56 7.96 -7.39
C ILE A 122 -9.05 6.63 -7.97
N THR A 123 -9.89 6.73 -9.00
CA THR A 123 -10.40 5.56 -9.73
C THR A 123 -9.43 5.12 -10.83
N ARG A 124 -8.71 6.05 -11.45
CA ARG A 124 -7.83 5.82 -12.59
C ARG A 124 -6.54 6.60 -12.41
N VAL A 125 -5.44 6.05 -12.91
CA VAL A 125 -4.14 6.74 -12.89
C VAL A 125 -4.26 8.02 -13.74
N PRO A 126 -4.05 9.22 -13.16
CA PRO A 126 -4.10 10.46 -13.93
C PRO A 126 -2.94 10.53 -14.92
N GLN A 127 -3.16 11.23 -16.04
CA GLN A 127 -2.07 11.62 -16.93
C GLN A 127 -1.08 12.53 -16.20
N LYS A 128 0.17 12.56 -16.66
CA LYS A 128 1.29 13.22 -15.97
C LYS A 128 0.97 14.65 -15.50
N GLU A 129 0.42 15.48 -16.38
CA GLU A 129 0.13 16.88 -16.08
C GLU A 129 -0.93 17.03 -14.99
N ASP A 130 -1.95 16.16 -14.97
CA ASP A 130 -3.00 16.18 -13.97
C ASP A 130 -2.54 15.54 -12.65
N ALA A 131 -1.64 14.55 -12.71
CA ALA A 131 -0.99 13.97 -11.54
C ALA A 131 -0.20 15.02 -10.77
N LEU A 132 0.56 15.87 -11.49
CA LEU A 132 1.32 16.97 -10.90
C LEU A 132 0.40 18.04 -10.29
N LYS A 133 -0.67 18.45 -10.99
CA LYS A 133 -1.65 19.39 -10.42
C LYS A 133 -2.31 18.83 -9.15
N LEU A 134 -2.65 17.55 -9.14
CA LEU A 134 -3.23 16.89 -7.97
C LEU A 134 -2.26 16.88 -6.80
N TRP A 135 -0.99 16.56 -7.05
CA TRP A 135 0.07 16.61 -6.05
C TRP A 135 0.24 18.02 -5.46
N ASP A 136 0.37 19.04 -6.31
CA ASP A 136 0.52 20.44 -5.88
C ASP A 136 -0.68 20.91 -5.03
N ALA A 137 -1.90 20.54 -5.45
CA ALA A 137 -3.11 20.84 -4.70
C ALA A 137 -3.12 20.16 -3.32
N MET A 138 -2.72 18.88 -3.25
CA MET A 138 -2.61 18.17 -1.97
C MET A 138 -1.58 18.79 -1.03
N MET A 139 -0.41 19.16 -1.55
CA MET A 139 0.62 19.86 -0.77
C MET A 139 0.07 21.16 -0.19
N MET A 140 -0.59 21.96 -1.02
CA MET A 140 -1.20 23.22 -0.61
C MET A 140 -2.27 23.03 0.47
N LEU A 141 -3.17 22.05 0.29
CA LEU A 141 -4.21 21.75 1.27
C LEU A 141 -3.62 21.25 2.60
N GLY A 142 -2.59 20.40 2.56
CA GLY A 142 -1.97 19.84 3.76
C GLY A 142 -1.19 20.86 4.61
N ASP A 143 -0.78 21.98 4.02
CA ASP A 143 -0.14 23.10 4.73
C ASP A 143 -1.15 24.04 5.42
N ILE A 144 -2.45 23.92 5.13
CA ILE A 144 -3.51 24.72 5.78
C ILE A 144 -3.98 24.01 7.06
N GLU A 145 -3.63 24.52 8.23
CA GLU A 145 -3.94 23.89 9.53
C GLU A 145 -5.44 23.64 9.77
N GLY A 146 -6.32 24.47 9.20
CA GLY A 146 -7.77 24.35 9.33
C GLY A 146 -8.45 23.48 8.28
N PHE A 147 -7.70 22.87 7.36
CA PHE A 147 -8.26 21.98 6.35
C PHE A 147 -8.38 20.55 6.89
N TRP A 148 -9.58 19.97 6.78
CA TRP A 148 -9.87 18.64 7.34
C TRP A 148 -10.47 17.67 6.32
N GLU A 149 -11.37 18.12 5.45
CA GLU A 149 -11.99 17.22 4.47
C GLU A 149 -12.39 17.95 3.18
N LEU A 150 -12.12 17.29 2.05
CA LEU A 150 -12.72 17.60 0.75
C LEU A 150 -13.17 16.28 0.13
N LYS A 151 -14.46 16.15 -0.16
CA LYS A 151 -15.04 14.88 -0.62
C LYS A 151 -16.08 15.08 -1.71
N LYS A 152 -16.07 14.15 -2.67
CA LYS A 152 -17.16 13.90 -3.63
C LYS A 152 -17.64 12.46 -3.46
N THR A 153 -18.92 12.22 -3.74
CA THR A 153 -19.46 10.86 -3.79
C THR A 153 -18.76 10.08 -4.90
N ARG A 154 -18.11 8.97 -4.55
CA ARG A 154 -17.48 8.07 -5.53
C ARG A 154 -18.56 7.24 -6.22
N THR A 155 -18.60 7.31 -7.55
CA THR A 155 -19.57 6.59 -8.39
C THR A 155 -18.96 5.48 -9.23
N GLU A 156 -17.64 5.29 -9.16
CA GLU A 156 -16.88 4.41 -10.03
C GLU A 156 -15.99 3.44 -9.21
N ARG A 157 -15.67 2.29 -9.81
CA ARG A 157 -14.71 1.30 -9.28
C ARG A 157 -13.32 1.53 -9.88
N PRO A 158 -12.22 1.12 -9.23
CA PRO A 158 -10.88 1.26 -9.77
C PRO A 158 -10.71 0.69 -11.18
N GLU A 159 -9.94 1.38 -12.01
CA GLU A 159 -9.55 1.05 -13.39
C GLU A 159 -8.02 1.12 -13.49
N PHE A 160 -7.37 -0.04 -13.65
CA PHE A 160 -5.92 -0.15 -13.55
C PHE A 160 -5.17 0.23 -14.86
N GLY A 161 -5.85 0.25 -16.00
CA GLY A 161 -5.23 0.50 -17.30
C GLY A 161 -4.41 -0.70 -17.79
N GLU A 162 -3.40 -0.44 -18.62
CA GLU A 162 -2.49 -1.47 -19.13
C GLU A 162 -1.58 -2.01 -18.02
N ARG A 163 -1.25 -3.30 -18.10
CA ARG A 163 -0.28 -3.92 -17.20
C ARG A 163 1.08 -3.24 -17.37
N PRO A 164 1.70 -2.73 -16.29
CA PRO A 164 3.04 -2.18 -16.39
C PRO A 164 4.06 -3.24 -16.81
N GLN A 165 5.10 -2.79 -17.52
CA GLN A 165 6.25 -3.59 -17.90
C GLN A 165 7.31 -3.59 -16.80
#